data_AF-B9EYW0-F1
#
_entry.id   AF-B9EYW0-F1
#
_cell.length_a   1.000
_cell.length_b   1.000
_cell.length_c   1.000
_cell.angle_alpha   90.00
_cell.angle_beta   90.00
_cell.angle_gamma   90.00
#
_symmetry.space_group_name_H-M   'P 1'
#
loop_
_entity.id
_entity.type
_entity.pdbx_description
1 polymer ?
#
loop_
_entity_poly.entity_id
_entity_poly.type
_entity_poly.pdbx_seq_one_letter_code
_entity_poly.pdbx_strand_id
1 'polypeptide(L)'
;MRYNQRLRRVIRGENAISQQRAIETFDCVFQKAFDNAFQKHLDPIYRSKANQESAAITEEVNQEQTAARFVASEAQEGQRVELRFLNKLNPLVFTKEKITAEDGTAIKIAIVRDNQIITSGPLSSARIEILALHGNFYDVVPDNWTESEFDHRIVSSSQGPALGGVCQVKLKNGEASPSDVFFNIPSSKTESGRLILAAKVHTSDIGGLRIKEAVMMNPVVVQVYRNKLNRSSDRPKLKDEVHRLKGISGKGCRTKWLKDNQINTVEEFVKALNKDEEKIRNCYTTQAPEGTSYGGNNMIGPANVPQNVIGDGSMDMFDCYAYIFPDNENQNERPHSSAYPGPV
;
A
#
# COMPACT_ATOMS: atom_id res chain seq x y z
N MET A 1 85.79 53.58 41.69
CA MET A 1 84.52 52.79 41.78
C MET A 1 83.30 53.39 41.04
N ARG A 2 83.15 54.71 40.89
CA ARG A 2 81.92 55.32 40.30
C ARG A 2 81.72 55.14 38.78
N TYR A 3 82.81 55.00 38.00
CA TYR A 3 82.73 54.82 36.53
C TYR A 3 82.10 53.47 36.13
N ASN A 4 82.44 52.38 36.84
CA ASN A 4 81.92 51.04 36.57
C ASN A 4 80.43 50.86 36.90
N GLN A 5 79.87 51.64 37.83
CA GLN A 5 78.43 51.58 38.15
C GLN A 5 77.55 52.28 37.10
N ARG A 6 78.05 53.36 36.46
CA ARG A 6 77.34 54.06 35.38
C ARG A 6 77.29 53.21 34.11
N LEU A 7 78.43 52.62 33.70
CA LEU A 7 78.50 51.69 32.57
C LEU A 7 77.56 50.49 32.72
N ARG A 8 77.48 49.88 33.91
CA ARG A 8 76.55 48.75 34.18
C ARG A 8 75.07 49.12 34.19
N ARG A 9 74.72 50.41 34.35
CA ARG A 9 73.33 50.90 34.22
C ARG A 9 73.00 51.20 32.75
N VAL A 10 73.93 51.81 32.02
CA VAL A 10 73.78 52.09 30.58
C VAL A 10 73.65 50.77 29.80
N ILE A 11 74.52 49.80 30.04
CA ILE A 11 74.46 48.48 29.38
C ILE A 11 73.15 47.74 29.71
N ARG A 12 72.64 47.82 30.94
CA ARG A 12 71.35 47.20 31.30
C ARG A 12 70.15 47.93 30.68
N GLY A 13 70.19 49.26 30.61
CA GLY A 13 69.15 50.06 29.97
C GLY A 13 69.11 49.86 28.46
N GLU A 14 70.27 49.83 27.80
CA GLU A 14 70.37 49.50 26.37
C GLU A 14 69.92 48.07 26.08
N ASN A 15 70.28 47.10 26.93
CA ASN A 15 69.85 45.71 26.76
C ASN A 15 68.32 45.55 26.93
N ALA A 16 67.71 46.25 27.88
CA ALA A 16 66.25 46.26 28.06
C ALA A 16 65.51 46.94 26.89
N ILE A 17 66.01 48.07 26.39
CA ILE A 17 65.43 48.75 25.21
C ILE A 17 65.60 47.89 23.94
N SER A 18 66.74 47.23 23.78
CA SER A 18 66.99 46.32 22.66
C SER A 18 66.09 45.09 22.72
N GLN A 19 65.86 44.53 23.92
CA GLN A 19 64.90 43.44 24.14
C GLN A 19 63.46 43.87 23.86
N GLN A 20 63.04 45.04 24.32
CA GLN A 20 61.70 45.59 24.06
C GLN A 20 61.46 45.74 22.55
N ARG A 21 62.41 46.34 21.83
CA ARG A 21 62.35 46.49 20.36
C ARG A 21 62.34 45.14 19.65
N ALA A 22 63.09 44.16 20.15
CA ALA A 22 63.09 42.81 19.59
C ALA A 22 61.73 42.11 19.75
N ILE A 23 61.06 42.28 20.90
CA ILE A 23 59.72 41.76 21.16
C ILE A 23 58.70 42.46 20.25
N GLU A 24 58.71 43.80 20.18
CA GLU A 24 57.82 44.56 19.29
C GLU A 24 58.03 44.19 17.81
N THR A 25 59.27 43.95 17.40
CA THR A 25 59.59 43.51 16.04
C THR A 25 59.08 42.09 15.79
N PHE A 26 59.27 41.18 16.76
CA PHE A 26 58.77 39.82 16.67
C PHE A 26 57.24 39.78 16.59
N ASP A 27 56.54 40.54 17.44
CA ASP A 27 55.08 40.64 17.43
C ASP A 27 54.58 41.24 16.10
N CYS A 28 55.26 42.25 15.56
CA CYS A 28 54.92 42.82 14.26
C CYS A 28 55.08 41.80 13.11
N VAL A 29 56.17 41.03 13.12
CA VAL A 29 56.42 40.00 12.10
C VAL A 29 55.43 38.84 12.26
N PHE A 30 55.14 38.43 13.49
CA PHE A 30 54.21 37.37 13.80
C PHE A 30 52.79 37.74 13.39
N GLN A 31 52.32 38.95 13.73
CA GLN A 31 50.99 39.43 13.34
C GLN A 31 50.86 39.51 11.82
N LYS A 32 51.89 40.03 11.11
CA LYS A 32 51.89 40.05 9.64
C LYS A 32 51.87 38.65 9.02
N ALA A 33 52.58 37.70 9.61
CA ALA A 33 52.56 36.31 9.16
C ALA A 33 51.19 35.66 9.40
N PHE A 34 50.59 35.93 10.55
CA PHE A 34 49.24 35.48 10.91
C PHE A 34 48.19 36.06 9.97
N ASP A 35 48.19 37.37 9.75
CA ASP A 35 47.23 38.05 8.85
C ASP A 35 47.35 37.52 7.41
N ASN A 36 48.59 37.30 6.93
CA ASN A 36 48.84 36.73 5.61
C ASN A 36 48.33 35.28 5.51
N ALA A 37 48.55 34.46 6.54
CA ALA A 37 48.04 33.09 6.58
C ALA A 37 46.50 33.05 6.67
N PHE A 38 45.90 33.92 7.48
CA PHE A 38 44.45 34.07 7.58
C PHE A 38 43.87 34.44 6.23
N GLN A 39 44.42 35.45 5.56
CA GLN A 39 43.90 35.96 4.29
C GLN A 39 44.08 34.98 3.12
N LYS A 40 45.16 34.21 3.11
CA LYS A 40 45.42 33.22 2.04
C LYS A 40 44.69 31.91 2.22
N HIS A 41 44.50 31.46 3.45
CA HIS A 41 44.04 30.09 3.71
C HIS A 41 42.72 30.01 4.46
N LEU A 42 42.44 30.89 5.42
CA LEU A 42 41.24 30.81 6.25
C LEU A 42 40.08 31.65 5.70
N ASP A 43 40.32 32.90 5.29
CA ASP A 43 39.30 33.80 4.72
C ASP A 43 38.59 33.19 3.50
N PRO A 44 39.28 32.52 2.54
CA PRO A 44 38.60 31.83 1.45
C PRO A 44 37.65 30.71 1.91
N ILE A 45 38.01 29.99 2.97
CA ILE A 45 37.20 28.89 3.54
C ILE A 45 35.97 29.45 4.25
N TYR A 46 36.14 30.52 5.04
CA TYR A 46 35.00 31.20 5.67
C TYR A 46 34.04 31.78 4.63
N ARG A 47 34.57 32.41 3.57
CA ARG A 47 33.75 32.93 2.47
C ARG A 47 33.08 31.83 1.67
N SER A 48 33.75 30.72 1.39
CA SER A 48 33.12 29.61 0.66
C SER A 48 31.95 29.03 1.44
N LYS A 49 32.10 28.89 2.77
CA LYS A 49 31.03 28.39 3.63
C LYS A 49 29.85 29.38 3.71
N ALA A 50 30.13 30.67 3.91
CA ALA A 50 29.10 31.71 3.90
C ALA A 50 28.39 31.85 2.54
N ASN A 51 29.10 31.65 1.44
CA ASN A 51 28.53 31.64 0.08
C ASN A 51 27.67 30.40 -0.17
N GLN A 52 28.06 29.24 0.37
CA GLN A 52 27.28 28.01 0.26
C GLN A 52 25.98 28.12 1.07
N GLU A 53 26.04 28.66 2.28
CA GLU A 53 24.86 28.91 3.13
C GLU A 53 23.94 29.96 2.49
N SER A 54 24.48 31.06 1.95
CA SER A 54 23.65 32.08 1.27
C SER A 54 23.05 31.58 -0.05
N ALA A 55 23.76 30.72 -0.80
CA ALA A 55 23.22 30.07 -2.00
C ALA A 55 22.05 29.14 -1.65
N ALA A 56 22.20 28.31 -0.60
CA ALA A 56 21.12 27.43 -0.13
C ALA A 56 19.88 28.23 0.30
N ILE A 57 20.07 29.32 1.07
CA ILE A 57 18.97 30.21 1.47
C ILE A 57 18.32 30.87 0.24
N THR A 58 19.10 31.28 -0.76
CA THR A 58 18.57 31.90 -1.98
C THR A 58 17.77 30.90 -2.83
N GLU A 59 18.22 29.65 -2.91
CA GLU A 59 17.48 28.57 -3.57
C GLU A 59 16.16 28.27 -2.86
N GLU A 60 16.16 28.17 -1.52
CA GLU A 60 14.94 27.98 -0.73
C GLU A 60 13.95 29.13 -0.92
N VAL A 61 14.39 30.39 -0.81
CA VAL A 61 13.55 31.58 -1.00
C VAL A 61 12.98 31.64 -2.43
N ASN A 62 13.77 31.27 -3.44
CA ASN A 62 13.29 31.23 -4.82
C ASN A 62 12.27 30.11 -5.05
N GLN A 63 12.44 28.94 -4.45
CA GLN A 63 11.46 27.84 -4.51
C GLN A 63 10.14 28.26 -3.86
N GLU A 64 10.20 28.88 -2.68
CA GLU A 64 9.03 29.34 -1.94
C GLU A 64 8.29 30.46 -2.68
N GLN A 65 9.01 31.44 -3.26
CA GLN A 65 8.41 32.47 -4.11
C GLN A 65 7.79 31.89 -5.39
N THR A 66 8.40 30.87 -5.98
CA THR A 66 7.86 30.19 -7.18
C THR A 66 6.60 29.41 -6.84
N ALA A 67 6.58 28.70 -5.71
CA ALA A 67 5.40 28.02 -5.19
C ALA A 67 4.28 29.03 -4.88
N ALA A 68 4.58 30.13 -4.21
CA ALA A 68 3.60 31.18 -3.90
C ALA A 68 2.99 31.81 -5.15
N ARG A 69 3.79 32.08 -6.19
CA ARG A 69 3.30 32.58 -7.49
C ARG A 69 2.43 31.54 -8.20
N PHE A 70 2.83 30.27 -8.16
CA PHE A 70 2.04 29.17 -8.70
C PHE A 70 0.69 29.06 -8.01
N VAL A 71 0.67 29.07 -6.67
CA VAL A 71 -0.57 29.09 -5.87
C VAL A 71 -1.42 30.30 -6.24
N ALA A 72 -0.86 31.50 -6.31
CA ALA A 72 -1.61 32.69 -6.68
C ALA A 72 -2.20 32.63 -8.11
N SER A 73 -1.51 31.97 -9.05
CA SER A 73 -2.00 31.81 -10.42
C SER A 73 -3.08 30.74 -10.56
N GLU A 74 -3.03 29.70 -9.72
CA GLU A 74 -3.93 28.54 -9.79
C GLU A 74 -5.09 28.61 -8.78
N ALA A 75 -4.94 29.39 -7.71
CA ALA A 75 -5.97 29.68 -6.72
C ALA A 75 -6.92 30.74 -7.29
N GLN A 76 -7.83 30.31 -8.16
CA GLN A 76 -9.03 31.10 -8.43
C GLN A 76 -10.07 30.79 -7.34
N GLU A 77 -10.52 31.84 -6.67
CA GLU A 77 -11.45 31.76 -5.54
C GLU A 77 -12.72 30.97 -5.93
N GLY A 78 -12.92 29.81 -5.28
CA GLY A 78 -14.07 28.94 -5.49
C GLY A 78 -13.87 27.73 -6.42
N GLN A 79 -12.77 27.63 -7.16
CA GLN A 79 -12.53 26.50 -8.08
C GLN A 79 -11.94 25.29 -7.34
N ARG A 80 -12.58 24.12 -7.47
CA ARG A 80 -12.10 22.87 -6.86
C ARG A 80 -11.31 22.05 -7.87
N VAL A 81 -10.04 21.80 -7.56
CA VAL A 81 -9.16 20.93 -8.36
C VAL A 81 -9.12 19.54 -7.72
N GLU A 82 -9.34 18.50 -8.52
CA GLU A 82 -9.36 17.11 -8.06
C GLU A 82 -8.79 16.15 -9.09
N LEU A 83 -8.23 15.02 -8.62
CA LEU A 83 -7.98 13.87 -9.47
C LEU A 83 -9.24 13.01 -9.57
N ARG A 84 -9.47 12.43 -10.74
CA ARG A 84 -10.64 11.57 -11.00
C ARG A 84 -10.29 10.37 -11.88
N PHE A 85 -10.74 9.20 -11.49
CA PHE A 85 -10.74 8.02 -12.36
C PHE A 85 -11.80 8.16 -13.46
N LEU A 86 -11.42 7.93 -14.71
CA LEU A 86 -12.31 8.05 -15.87
C LEU A 86 -12.99 6.72 -16.25
N ASN A 87 -12.52 5.60 -15.70
CA ASN A 87 -13.09 4.27 -15.91
C ASN A 87 -13.16 3.48 -14.59
N LYS A 88 -13.92 2.38 -14.61
CA LYS A 88 -14.17 1.53 -13.45
C LYS A 88 -13.25 0.31 -13.47
N LEU A 89 -12.84 -0.16 -12.29
CA LEU A 89 -12.11 -1.42 -12.14
C LEU A 89 -13.03 -2.62 -12.29
N ASN A 90 -12.45 -3.75 -12.69
CA ASN A 90 -13.09 -5.04 -12.51
C ASN A 90 -13.31 -5.33 -11.01
N PRO A 91 -14.53 -5.73 -10.57
CA PRO A 91 -14.81 -6.05 -9.17
C PRO A 91 -13.91 -7.14 -8.56
N LEU A 92 -13.35 -8.03 -9.40
CA LEU A 92 -12.46 -9.12 -8.97
C LEU A 92 -11.15 -9.08 -9.75
N VAL A 93 -10.08 -8.82 -9.01
CA VAL A 93 -8.69 -8.78 -9.51
C VAL A 93 -7.83 -9.79 -8.77
N PHE A 94 -6.66 -10.10 -9.33
CA PHE A 94 -5.72 -11.03 -8.72
C PHE A 94 -4.41 -10.34 -8.36
N THR A 95 -3.74 -10.84 -7.32
CA THR A 95 -2.40 -10.36 -6.97
C THR A 95 -1.43 -10.60 -8.12
N LYS A 96 -0.44 -9.72 -8.29
CA LYS A 96 0.58 -9.79 -9.36
C LYS A 96 0.03 -9.75 -10.79
N GLU A 97 -1.27 -9.53 -10.96
CA GLU A 97 -1.89 -9.30 -12.25
C GLU A 97 -2.08 -7.80 -12.48
N LYS A 98 -1.80 -7.35 -13.71
CA LYS A 98 -1.98 -5.97 -14.12
C LYS A 98 -3.43 -5.56 -13.94
N ILE A 99 -3.63 -4.47 -13.22
CA ILE A 99 -4.93 -3.87 -13.02
C ILE A 99 -5.40 -3.31 -14.36
N THR A 100 -6.61 -3.70 -14.75
CA THR A 100 -7.30 -3.24 -15.96
C THR A 100 -8.69 -2.76 -15.59
N ALA A 101 -9.23 -1.88 -16.43
CA ALA A 101 -10.61 -1.47 -16.36
C ALA A 101 -11.55 -2.63 -16.73
N GLU A 102 -12.83 -2.46 -16.43
CA GLU A 102 -13.87 -3.43 -16.75
C GLU A 102 -13.94 -3.79 -18.24
N ASP A 103 -13.64 -2.83 -19.13
CA ASP A 103 -13.58 -3.00 -20.59
C ASP A 103 -12.25 -3.61 -21.08
N GLY A 104 -11.36 -4.00 -20.17
CA GLY A 104 -10.03 -4.54 -20.47
C GLY A 104 -8.98 -3.49 -20.84
N THR A 105 -9.33 -2.20 -20.86
CA THR A 105 -8.37 -1.12 -21.13
C THR A 105 -7.54 -0.78 -19.89
N ALA A 106 -6.50 0.05 -20.06
CA ALA A 106 -5.75 0.58 -18.93
C ALA A 106 -6.62 1.52 -18.08
N ILE A 107 -6.36 1.59 -16.78
CA ILE A 107 -7.03 2.56 -15.92
C ILE A 107 -6.66 3.98 -16.35
N LYS A 108 -7.64 4.87 -16.38
CA LYS A 108 -7.47 6.27 -16.82
C LYS A 108 -7.75 7.20 -15.66
N ILE A 109 -6.88 8.19 -15.48
CA ILE A 109 -6.98 9.20 -14.43
C ILE A 109 -6.80 10.56 -15.08
N ALA A 110 -7.59 11.55 -14.66
CA ALA A 110 -7.44 12.93 -15.07
C ALA A 110 -7.36 13.87 -13.87
N ILE A 111 -6.70 15.00 -14.04
CA ILE A 111 -6.85 16.16 -13.17
C ILE A 111 -7.92 17.08 -13.72
N VAL A 112 -8.87 17.46 -12.87
CA VAL A 112 -10.11 18.12 -13.23
C VAL A 112 -10.27 19.39 -12.40
N ARG A 113 -10.73 20.46 -13.04
CA ARG A 113 -11.17 21.71 -12.44
C ARG A 113 -12.58 22.01 -12.90
N ASP A 114 -13.50 22.20 -11.97
CA ASP A 114 -14.91 22.52 -12.27
C ASP A 114 -15.52 21.59 -13.34
N ASN A 115 -15.23 20.30 -13.20
CA ASN A 115 -15.68 19.24 -14.11
C ASN A 115 -15.06 19.25 -15.53
N GLN A 116 -14.01 20.03 -15.77
CA GLN A 116 -13.23 20.05 -17.01
C GLN A 116 -11.80 19.58 -16.79
N ILE A 117 -11.24 18.81 -17.73
CA ILE A 117 -9.86 18.33 -17.65
C ILE A 117 -8.90 19.50 -17.85
N ILE A 118 -7.90 19.63 -16.97
CA ILE A 118 -6.86 20.65 -17.12
C ILE A 118 -5.82 20.16 -18.13
N THR A 119 -5.89 20.67 -19.36
CA THR A 119 -5.05 20.21 -20.47
C THR A 119 -3.75 20.99 -20.66
N SER A 120 -3.58 22.13 -19.96
CA SER A 120 -2.39 22.99 -20.05
C SER A 120 -1.95 23.50 -18.68
N GLY A 121 -0.72 24.04 -18.61
CA GLY A 121 -0.15 24.57 -17.37
C GLY A 121 0.51 23.49 -16.50
N PRO A 122 1.12 23.87 -15.37
CA PRO A 122 1.94 22.94 -14.58
C PRO A 122 1.15 21.71 -14.09
N LEU A 123 -0.11 21.92 -13.67
CA LEU A 123 -1.00 20.87 -13.19
C LEU A 123 -1.32 19.79 -14.24
N SER A 124 -1.41 20.16 -15.53
CA SER A 124 -1.64 19.21 -16.63
C SER A 124 -0.50 18.20 -16.81
N SER A 125 0.64 18.46 -16.16
CA SER A 125 1.85 17.64 -16.21
C SER A 125 2.32 17.19 -14.82
N ALA A 126 1.48 17.30 -13.80
CA ALA A 126 1.84 16.92 -12.44
C ALA A 126 2.14 15.41 -12.33
N ARG A 127 3.04 15.03 -11.43
CA ARG A 127 3.24 13.63 -11.05
C ARG A 127 2.15 13.18 -10.11
N ILE A 128 1.58 12.02 -10.39
CA ILE A 128 0.62 11.35 -9.53
C ILE A 128 1.18 10.03 -9.02
N GLU A 129 0.74 9.63 -7.85
CA GLU A 129 1.03 8.35 -7.23
C GLU A 129 -0.25 7.54 -7.09
N ILE A 130 -0.23 6.30 -7.59
CA ILE A 130 -1.31 5.33 -7.47
C ILE A 130 -1.13 4.55 -6.18
N LEU A 131 -2.21 4.47 -5.40
CA LEU A 131 -2.23 3.93 -4.05
C LEU A 131 -3.40 2.95 -3.88
N ALA A 132 -3.35 2.16 -2.82
CA ALA A 132 -4.47 1.31 -2.41
C ALA A 132 -4.95 1.73 -1.04
N LEU A 133 -6.27 1.87 -0.87
CA LEU A 133 -6.92 2.19 0.39
C LEU A 133 -7.70 0.99 0.93
N HIS A 134 -8.02 1.03 2.23
CA HIS A 134 -8.95 0.09 2.84
C HIS A 134 -10.33 0.21 2.19
N GLY A 135 -10.99 -0.93 1.96
CA GLY A 135 -12.26 -1.02 1.23
C GLY A 135 -13.47 -0.38 1.93
N ASN A 136 -13.33 -0.02 3.20
CA ASN A 136 -14.35 0.70 3.99
C ASN A 136 -14.06 2.22 4.06
N PHE A 137 -13.35 2.78 3.07
CA PHE A 137 -12.96 4.19 3.07
C PHE A 137 -14.15 5.13 3.32
N TYR A 138 -15.20 5.02 2.49
CA TYR A 138 -16.40 5.86 2.58
C TYR A 138 -17.28 5.57 3.80
N ASP A 139 -17.12 4.42 4.46
CA ASP A 139 -17.88 4.10 5.68
C ASP A 139 -17.35 4.89 6.89
N VAL A 140 -16.08 5.31 6.83
CA VAL A 140 -15.35 5.91 7.96
C VAL A 140 -14.96 7.36 7.70
N VAL A 141 -14.84 7.76 6.42
CA VAL A 141 -14.31 9.06 6.02
C VAL A 141 -15.38 9.87 5.29
N PRO A 142 -15.66 11.13 5.71
CA PRO A 142 -16.65 11.99 5.07
C PRO A 142 -16.23 12.45 3.67
N ASP A 143 -17.18 12.87 2.83
CA ASP A 143 -16.95 13.28 1.43
C ASP A 143 -15.93 14.42 1.23
N ASN A 144 -15.60 15.18 2.28
CA ASN A 144 -14.62 16.26 2.29
C ASN A 144 -13.44 15.93 3.21
N TRP A 145 -12.79 14.80 2.97
CA TRP A 145 -11.63 14.38 3.75
C TRP A 145 -10.43 15.31 3.61
N THR A 146 -9.69 15.38 4.71
CA THR A 146 -8.36 15.98 4.78
C THR A 146 -7.31 15.04 4.16
N GLU A 147 -6.17 15.61 3.76
CA GLU A 147 -5.03 14.82 3.26
C GLU A 147 -4.55 13.80 4.30
N SER A 148 -4.55 14.18 5.59
CA SER A 148 -4.21 13.28 6.69
C SER A 148 -5.19 12.09 6.79
N GLU A 149 -6.50 12.34 6.72
CA GLU A 149 -7.49 11.26 6.75
C GLU A 149 -7.34 10.32 5.55
N PHE A 150 -7.02 10.85 4.37
CA PHE A 150 -6.71 10.02 3.20
C PHE A 150 -5.48 9.15 3.44
N ASP A 151 -4.38 9.76 3.91
CA ASP A 151 -3.09 9.08 4.11
C ASP A 151 -3.17 7.97 5.18
N HIS A 152 -3.97 8.16 6.23
CA HIS A 152 -4.20 7.14 7.26
C HIS A 152 -4.93 5.90 6.73
N ARG A 153 -5.59 5.98 5.56
CA ARG A 153 -6.33 4.85 4.97
C ARG A 153 -5.51 4.13 3.90
N ILE A 154 -4.28 4.57 3.62
CA ILE A 154 -3.37 3.90 2.70
C ILE A 154 -2.95 2.55 3.26
N VAL A 155 -3.15 1.50 2.47
CA VAL A 155 -2.81 0.14 2.84
C VAL A 155 -1.34 -0.13 2.53
N SER A 156 -0.63 -0.58 3.54
CA SER A 156 0.71 -1.13 3.43
C SER A 156 0.78 -2.51 4.07
N SER A 157 1.82 -3.26 3.75
CA SER A 157 2.10 -4.57 4.32
C SER A 157 3.49 -4.56 4.96
N SER A 158 3.81 -5.58 5.76
CA SER A 158 5.16 -5.77 6.29
C SER A 158 6.23 -5.93 5.19
N GLN A 159 5.82 -6.24 3.96
CA GLN A 159 6.70 -6.39 2.79
C GLN A 159 6.76 -5.13 1.91
N GLY A 160 6.12 -4.03 2.34
CA GLY A 160 6.05 -2.78 1.60
C GLY A 160 4.66 -2.46 1.07
N PRO A 161 4.55 -1.59 0.05
CA PRO A 161 3.27 -1.07 -0.45
C PRO A 161 2.32 -2.16 -0.96
N ALA A 162 1.02 -1.95 -0.77
CA ALA A 162 -0.01 -2.86 -1.25
C ALA A 162 -0.10 -2.94 -2.78
N LEU A 163 0.45 -1.95 -3.49
CA LEU A 163 0.62 -1.95 -4.94
C LEU A 163 2.08 -2.19 -5.34
N GLY A 164 2.29 -2.79 -6.50
CA GLY A 164 3.59 -2.98 -7.12
C GLY A 164 3.58 -2.56 -8.59
N GLY A 165 4.79 -2.48 -9.16
CA GLY A 165 5.02 -2.01 -10.52
C GLY A 165 5.28 -0.50 -10.58
N VAL A 166 4.83 0.18 -11.63
CA VAL A 166 5.04 1.62 -11.86
C VAL A 166 3.86 2.41 -11.30
N CYS A 167 3.90 2.66 -9.99
CA CYS A 167 2.85 3.40 -9.27
C CYS A 167 2.95 4.92 -9.38
N GLN A 168 4.09 5.47 -9.83
CA GLN A 168 4.26 6.90 -10.04
C GLN A 168 4.29 7.21 -11.54
N VAL A 169 3.47 8.16 -11.97
CA VAL A 169 3.32 8.53 -13.39
C VAL A 169 3.09 10.02 -13.53
N LYS A 170 3.65 10.60 -14.59
CA LYS A 170 3.43 12.00 -14.94
C LYS A 170 2.20 12.14 -15.84
N LEU A 171 1.31 13.08 -15.52
CA LEU A 171 0.20 13.44 -16.39
C LEU A 171 0.71 13.97 -17.73
N LYS A 172 -0.05 13.73 -18.80
CA LYS A 172 0.16 14.25 -20.15
C LYS A 172 -1.14 14.91 -20.59
N ASN A 173 -1.13 16.22 -20.77
CA ASN A 173 -2.32 17.03 -21.09
C ASN A 173 -3.47 16.78 -20.08
N GLY A 174 -3.12 16.62 -18.80
CA GLY A 174 -4.08 16.40 -17.72
C GLY A 174 -4.49 14.96 -17.49
N GLU A 175 -4.03 14.01 -18.30
CA GLU A 175 -4.43 12.60 -18.20
C GLU A 175 -3.24 11.65 -18.02
N ALA A 176 -3.47 10.52 -17.37
CA ALA A 176 -2.53 9.41 -17.30
C ALA A 176 -3.25 8.07 -17.45
N SER A 177 -2.52 7.09 -18.01
CA SER A 177 -2.96 5.70 -18.08
C SER A 177 -1.88 4.77 -17.52
N PRO A 178 -1.86 4.52 -16.20
CA PRO A 178 -0.90 3.59 -15.60
C PRO A 178 -1.12 2.18 -16.17
N SER A 179 -0.08 1.58 -16.75
CA SER A 179 -0.18 0.29 -17.46
C SER A 179 0.45 -0.89 -16.73
N ASP A 180 1.23 -0.64 -15.68
CA ASP A 180 2.01 -1.65 -14.96
C ASP A 180 1.81 -1.52 -13.46
N VAL A 181 0.55 -1.48 -13.02
CA VAL A 181 0.17 -1.43 -11.60
C VAL A 181 -0.55 -2.73 -11.25
N PHE A 182 -0.18 -3.34 -10.13
CA PHE A 182 -0.81 -4.58 -9.65
C PHE A 182 -0.86 -4.63 -8.12
N PHE A 183 -1.79 -5.39 -7.56
CA PHE A 183 -1.85 -5.61 -6.12
C PHE A 183 -0.81 -6.65 -5.66
N ASN A 184 -0.07 -6.34 -4.59
CA ASN A 184 0.88 -7.23 -3.94
C ASN A 184 0.24 -8.15 -2.91
N ILE A 185 -0.83 -7.67 -2.27
CA ILE A 185 -1.52 -8.38 -1.19
C ILE A 185 -2.94 -8.75 -1.60
N PRO A 186 -3.46 -9.91 -1.17
CA PRO A 186 -4.87 -10.22 -1.32
C PRO A 186 -5.70 -9.40 -0.33
N SER A 187 -6.95 -9.10 -0.67
CA SER A 187 -7.83 -8.29 0.18
C SER A 187 -8.23 -9.01 1.46
N SER A 188 -8.09 -10.34 1.53
CA SER A 188 -8.26 -11.13 2.76
C SER A 188 -7.21 -10.81 3.85
N LYS A 189 -6.15 -10.07 3.52
CA LYS A 189 -5.17 -9.55 4.48
C LYS A 189 -5.53 -8.15 5.00
N THR A 190 -6.68 -7.62 4.60
CA THR A 190 -7.18 -6.32 5.06
C THR A 190 -8.45 -6.50 5.88
N GLU A 191 -8.68 -5.62 6.85
CA GLU A 191 -9.83 -5.66 7.75
C GLU A 191 -11.17 -5.61 7.00
N SER A 192 -11.23 -4.85 5.91
CA SER A 192 -12.42 -4.67 5.06
C SER A 192 -12.68 -5.85 4.12
N GLY A 193 -11.74 -6.78 3.95
CA GLY A 193 -11.85 -7.85 2.94
C GLY A 193 -11.85 -7.34 1.48
N ARG A 194 -11.69 -6.03 1.27
CA ARG A 194 -11.73 -5.31 -0.01
C ARG A 194 -10.69 -4.20 -0.01
N LEU A 195 -10.24 -3.82 -1.20
CA LEU A 195 -9.28 -2.73 -1.44
C LEU A 195 -9.90 -1.70 -2.40
N ILE A 196 -9.54 -0.43 -2.26
CA ILE A 196 -9.93 0.63 -3.21
C ILE A 196 -8.69 1.16 -3.90
N LEU A 197 -8.77 1.36 -5.22
CA LEU A 197 -7.72 2.05 -5.96
C LEU A 197 -7.86 3.55 -5.76
N ALA A 198 -6.75 4.23 -5.45
CA ALA A 198 -6.72 5.66 -5.22
C ALA A 198 -5.52 6.31 -5.93
N ALA A 199 -5.53 7.64 -6.05
CA ALA A 199 -4.39 8.39 -6.55
C ALA A 199 -4.29 9.77 -5.90
N LYS A 200 -3.06 10.22 -5.65
CA LYS A 200 -2.78 11.59 -5.17
C LYS A 200 -1.70 12.26 -6.01
N VAL A 201 -1.68 13.60 -6.03
CA VAL A 201 -0.60 14.36 -6.66
C VAL A 201 0.63 14.30 -5.74
N HIS A 202 1.82 14.23 -6.32
CA HIS A 202 3.06 14.28 -5.54
C HIS A 202 3.24 15.67 -4.91
N THR A 203 3.56 15.73 -3.61
CA THR A 203 3.59 16.98 -2.81
C THR A 203 4.43 18.11 -3.44
N SER A 204 5.55 17.77 -4.07
CA SER A 204 6.40 18.73 -4.80
C SER A 204 5.72 19.45 -5.96
N ASP A 205 4.71 18.83 -6.57
CA ASP A 205 4.01 19.33 -7.75
C ASP A 205 2.69 20.03 -7.38
N ILE A 206 2.30 19.93 -6.10
CA ILE A 206 1.11 20.57 -5.54
C ILE A 206 1.36 22.06 -5.30
N GLY A 207 2.59 22.44 -4.96
CA GLY A 207 2.99 23.83 -4.71
C GLY A 207 2.21 24.51 -3.58
N GLY A 208 1.49 23.78 -2.72
CA GLY A 208 0.63 24.32 -1.66
C GLY A 208 -0.86 24.43 -2.01
N LEU A 209 -1.29 24.05 -3.22
CA LEU A 209 -2.70 23.98 -3.60
C LEU A 209 -3.41 22.78 -2.96
N ARG A 210 -4.65 22.93 -2.50
CA ARG A 210 -5.45 21.73 -2.13
C ARG A 210 -5.98 21.07 -3.41
N ILE A 211 -5.36 19.96 -3.81
CA ILE A 211 -5.87 19.08 -4.87
C ILE A 211 -6.50 17.86 -4.23
N LYS A 212 -7.79 17.63 -4.45
CA LYS A 212 -8.50 16.47 -3.88
C LYS A 212 -8.02 15.17 -4.56
N GLU A 213 -7.77 14.15 -3.76
CA GLU A 213 -7.32 12.83 -4.20
C GLU A 213 -8.41 12.07 -4.97
N ALA A 214 -8.00 11.25 -5.93
CA ALA A 214 -8.92 10.33 -6.59
C ALA A 214 -9.13 9.11 -5.70
N VAL A 215 -10.39 8.78 -5.42
CA VAL A 215 -10.79 7.52 -4.79
C VAL A 215 -11.76 6.85 -5.73
N MET A 216 -11.49 5.60 -6.09
CA MET A 216 -12.41 4.86 -6.94
C MET A 216 -13.66 4.45 -6.14
N MET A 217 -14.83 4.72 -6.71
CA MET A 217 -16.12 4.50 -6.02
C MET A 217 -16.37 3.04 -5.62
N ASN A 218 -15.84 2.08 -6.38
CA ASN A 218 -16.12 0.66 -6.18
C ASN A 218 -14.92 -0.05 -5.54
N PRO A 219 -15.03 -0.55 -4.30
CA PRO A 219 -14.04 -1.44 -3.70
C PRO A 219 -13.98 -2.79 -4.44
N VAL A 220 -12.79 -3.35 -4.55
CA VAL A 220 -12.53 -4.61 -5.26
C VAL A 220 -12.08 -5.72 -4.34
N VAL A 221 -12.43 -6.95 -4.71
CA VAL A 221 -11.91 -8.16 -4.08
C VAL A 221 -10.62 -8.54 -4.79
N VAL A 222 -9.54 -8.67 -4.03
CA VAL A 222 -8.23 -9.07 -4.56
C VAL A 222 -7.92 -10.47 -4.10
N GLN A 223 -7.94 -11.43 -5.02
CA GLN A 223 -7.60 -12.81 -4.72
C GLN A 223 -6.14 -13.12 -5.01
N VAL A 224 -5.61 -14.19 -4.40
CA VAL A 224 -4.27 -14.68 -4.71
C VAL A 224 -4.25 -15.19 -6.15
N TYR A 225 -3.21 -14.83 -6.93
CA TYR A 225 -3.05 -15.26 -8.32
C TYR A 225 -3.29 -16.77 -8.56
N ARG A 226 -2.89 -17.62 -7.62
CA ARG A 226 -3.09 -19.08 -7.67
C ARG A 226 -4.56 -19.47 -7.88
N ASN A 227 -5.50 -18.69 -7.36
CA ASN A 227 -6.93 -18.95 -7.50
C ASN A 227 -7.42 -18.75 -8.94
N LYS A 228 -6.74 -17.93 -9.74
CA LYS A 228 -7.10 -17.70 -11.14
C LYS A 228 -7.02 -18.98 -11.98
N LEU A 229 -6.00 -19.80 -11.72
CA LEU A 229 -5.82 -21.09 -12.39
C LEU A 229 -6.86 -22.14 -11.95
N ASN A 230 -7.42 -22.00 -10.75
CA ASN A 230 -8.48 -22.87 -10.24
C ASN A 230 -9.89 -22.44 -10.70
N ARG A 231 -10.01 -21.25 -11.31
CA ARG A 231 -11.26 -20.64 -11.76
C ARG A 231 -11.87 -21.33 -12.98
N SER A 232 -11.10 -22.17 -13.66
CA SER A 232 -11.60 -23.06 -14.73
C SER A 232 -12.58 -24.13 -14.23
N SER A 233 -12.97 -24.13 -12.94
CA SER A 233 -13.76 -25.18 -12.32
C SER A 233 -14.86 -24.72 -11.36
N ASP A 234 -15.53 -23.59 -11.60
CA ASP A 234 -16.78 -23.32 -10.84
C ASP A 234 -17.95 -24.22 -11.31
N ARG A 235 -17.81 -24.88 -12.47
CA ARG A 235 -18.73 -25.91 -12.97
C ARG A 235 -17.96 -27.18 -13.35
N PRO A 236 -17.71 -28.08 -12.41
CA PRO A 236 -17.16 -29.39 -12.72
C PRO A 236 -18.15 -30.17 -13.61
N LYS A 237 -17.67 -30.68 -14.74
CA LYS A 237 -18.40 -31.54 -15.67
C LYS A 237 -18.41 -32.98 -15.15
N LEU A 238 -19.38 -33.78 -15.57
CA LEU A 238 -19.48 -35.20 -15.18
C LEU A 238 -18.20 -36.00 -15.46
N LYS A 239 -17.50 -35.70 -16.56
CA LYS A 239 -16.25 -36.35 -16.96
C LYS A 239 -14.99 -35.80 -16.26
N ASP A 240 -15.14 -34.75 -15.46
CA ASP A 240 -14.02 -34.18 -14.73
C ASP A 240 -13.61 -35.10 -13.58
N GLU A 241 -12.33 -35.05 -13.22
CA GLU A 241 -11.85 -35.77 -12.04
C GLU A 241 -12.53 -35.28 -10.76
N VAL A 242 -12.78 -36.19 -9.82
CA VAL A 242 -13.55 -35.93 -8.59
C VAL A 242 -12.96 -34.81 -7.73
N HIS A 243 -11.63 -34.60 -7.79
CA HIS A 243 -10.95 -33.53 -7.06
C HIS A 243 -11.25 -32.12 -7.59
N ARG A 244 -12.00 -32.00 -8.69
CA ARG A 244 -12.55 -30.73 -9.17
C ARG A 244 -13.78 -30.27 -8.41
N LEU A 245 -14.39 -31.14 -7.59
CA LEU A 245 -15.45 -30.76 -6.66
C LEU A 245 -14.87 -29.93 -5.50
N LYS A 246 -15.63 -28.92 -5.07
CA LYS A 246 -15.25 -28.04 -3.97
C LYS A 246 -15.08 -28.85 -2.68
N GLY A 247 -14.03 -28.55 -1.91
CA GLY A 247 -13.72 -29.26 -0.66
C GLY A 247 -12.86 -30.52 -0.80
N ILE A 248 -12.55 -30.94 -2.04
CA ILE A 248 -11.70 -32.09 -2.34
C ILE A 248 -10.36 -31.60 -2.94
N SER A 249 -9.25 -31.87 -2.26
CA SER A 249 -7.91 -31.49 -2.74
C SER A 249 -7.33 -32.58 -3.64
N GLY A 250 -6.76 -32.22 -4.79
CA GLY A 250 -6.17 -33.18 -5.77
C GLY A 250 -5.10 -34.13 -5.23
N LYS A 251 -4.44 -33.78 -4.11
CA LYS A 251 -3.47 -34.65 -3.41
C LYS A 251 -3.86 -34.98 -1.97
N GLY A 252 -5.10 -34.70 -1.58
CA GLY A 252 -5.58 -34.90 -0.20
C GLY A 252 -6.01 -36.33 0.10
N CYS A 253 -6.17 -36.64 1.40
CA CYS A 253 -6.67 -37.93 1.90
C CYS A 253 -8.03 -38.31 1.30
N ARG A 254 -8.92 -37.34 1.09
CA ARG A 254 -10.23 -37.54 0.45
C ARG A 254 -10.11 -38.07 -0.98
N THR A 255 -9.24 -37.47 -1.79
CA THR A 255 -9.00 -37.94 -3.17
C THR A 255 -8.43 -39.35 -3.18
N LYS A 256 -7.58 -39.69 -2.21
CA LYS A 256 -7.07 -41.06 -2.08
C LYS A 256 -8.19 -42.05 -1.73
N TRP A 257 -9.00 -41.76 -0.71
CA TRP A 257 -10.13 -42.60 -0.31
C TRP A 257 -11.14 -42.81 -1.45
N LEU A 258 -11.44 -41.74 -2.20
CA LEU A 258 -12.36 -41.80 -3.35
C LEU A 258 -11.79 -42.70 -4.46
N LYS A 259 -10.51 -42.55 -4.79
CA LYS A 259 -9.82 -43.43 -5.75
C LYS A 259 -9.81 -44.89 -5.30
N ASP A 260 -9.53 -45.15 -4.02
CA ASP A 260 -9.53 -46.50 -3.44
C ASP A 260 -10.94 -47.13 -3.51
N ASN A 261 -12.00 -46.32 -3.50
CA ASN A 261 -13.40 -46.74 -3.69
C ASN A 261 -13.88 -46.68 -5.15
N GLN A 262 -12.97 -46.55 -6.13
CA GLN A 262 -13.27 -46.47 -7.57
C GLN A 262 -14.13 -45.26 -7.97
N ILE A 263 -14.05 -44.16 -7.23
CA ILE A 263 -14.71 -42.89 -7.53
C ILE A 263 -13.64 -41.91 -8.03
N ASN A 264 -13.46 -41.86 -9.35
CA ASN A 264 -12.43 -41.05 -10.01
C ASN A 264 -13.01 -39.80 -10.65
N THR A 265 -14.28 -39.85 -11.07
CA THR A 265 -14.98 -38.78 -11.79
C THR A 265 -16.13 -38.19 -11.00
N VAL A 266 -16.57 -37.00 -11.40
CA VAL A 266 -17.77 -36.35 -10.84
C VAL A 266 -19.01 -37.22 -11.09
N GLU A 267 -19.13 -37.87 -12.25
CA GLU A 267 -20.24 -38.78 -12.56
C GLU A 267 -20.33 -39.95 -11.58
N GLU A 268 -19.19 -40.61 -11.31
CA GLU A 268 -19.11 -41.73 -10.37
C GLU A 268 -19.44 -41.26 -8.94
N PHE A 269 -19.01 -40.06 -8.57
CA PHE A 269 -19.31 -39.48 -7.26
C PHE A 269 -20.80 -39.25 -7.06
N VAL A 270 -21.49 -38.71 -8.07
CA VAL A 270 -22.95 -38.52 -8.04
C VAL A 270 -23.69 -39.86 -7.97
N LYS A 271 -23.26 -40.85 -8.76
CA LYS A 271 -23.83 -42.21 -8.69
C LYS A 271 -23.64 -42.84 -7.31
N ALA A 272 -22.48 -42.63 -6.68
CA ALA A 272 -22.18 -43.17 -5.37
C ALA A 272 -22.99 -42.47 -4.26
N LEU A 273 -23.14 -41.14 -4.32
CA LEU A 273 -24.02 -40.39 -3.43
C LEU A 273 -25.47 -40.87 -3.50
N ASN A 274 -26.01 -41.03 -4.71
CA ASN A 274 -27.39 -41.48 -4.89
C ASN A 274 -27.61 -42.94 -4.49
N LYS A 275 -26.54 -43.75 -4.45
CA LYS A 275 -26.61 -45.16 -4.07
C LYS A 275 -26.49 -45.37 -2.57
N ASP A 276 -25.58 -44.64 -1.92
CA ASP A 276 -25.27 -44.80 -0.50
C ASP A 276 -24.61 -43.51 0.04
N GLU A 277 -25.45 -42.55 0.42
CA GLU A 277 -25.04 -41.25 0.93
C GLU A 277 -24.23 -41.36 2.22
N GLU A 278 -24.61 -42.26 3.12
CA GLU A 278 -23.93 -42.51 4.41
C GLU A 278 -22.48 -42.98 4.20
N LYS A 279 -22.24 -43.85 3.21
CA LYS A 279 -20.89 -44.28 2.86
C LYS A 279 -20.02 -43.13 2.35
N ILE A 280 -20.59 -42.21 1.57
CA ILE A 280 -19.87 -41.02 1.09
C ILE A 280 -19.67 -40.01 2.21
N ARG A 281 -20.65 -39.87 3.13
CA ARG A 281 -20.51 -39.05 4.34
C ARG A 281 -19.36 -39.52 5.22
N ASN A 282 -19.15 -40.83 5.30
CA ASN A 282 -18.01 -41.40 6.03
C ASN A 282 -16.64 -40.95 5.47
N CYS A 283 -16.52 -40.63 4.18
CA CYS A 283 -15.30 -40.02 3.63
C CYS A 283 -14.97 -38.65 4.27
N TYR A 284 -15.96 -37.96 4.83
CA TYR A 284 -15.80 -36.64 5.46
C TYR A 284 -15.68 -36.70 6.98
N THR A 285 -16.18 -37.77 7.62
CA THR A 285 -16.18 -37.93 9.08
C THR A 285 -15.08 -38.85 9.61
N THR A 286 -14.47 -39.70 8.79
CA THR A 286 -13.40 -40.58 9.26
C THR A 286 -12.13 -39.74 9.48
N GLN A 287 -11.88 -39.40 10.76
CA GLN A 287 -10.56 -38.98 11.21
C GLN A 287 -9.54 -40.01 10.73
N ALA A 288 -8.40 -39.51 10.25
CA ALA A 288 -7.29 -40.36 9.80
C ALA A 288 -7.00 -41.45 10.85
N PRO A 289 -6.65 -42.67 10.44
CA PRO A 289 -6.12 -43.66 11.38
C PRO A 289 -4.94 -43.02 12.13
N GLU A 290 -4.98 -43.15 13.45
CA GLU A 290 -3.93 -42.72 14.37
C GLU A 290 -2.57 -43.22 13.83
N GLY A 291 -1.71 -42.31 13.36
CA GLY A 291 -0.38 -42.71 12.90
C GLY A 291 0.31 -41.92 11.79
N THR A 292 -0.19 -40.78 11.31
CA THR A 292 0.64 -39.89 10.47
C THR A 292 0.76 -38.49 11.06
N SER A 293 1.79 -38.34 11.89
CA SER A 293 2.37 -37.05 12.24
C SER A 293 2.90 -36.38 10.97
N TYR A 294 2.28 -35.27 10.56
CA TYR A 294 3.00 -34.16 9.94
C TYR A 294 2.58 -32.89 10.66
N GLY A 295 3.56 -32.31 11.35
CA GLY A 295 3.40 -31.29 12.37
C GLY A 295 2.78 -29.99 11.88
N GLY A 296 1.99 -29.42 12.79
CA GLY A 296 1.45 -28.08 12.77
C GLY A 296 0.77 -27.84 14.11
N ASN A 297 1.56 -27.67 15.17
CA ASN A 297 1.08 -27.38 16.52
C ASN A 297 0.19 -26.12 16.51
N ASN A 298 -1.03 -26.26 17.01
CA ASN A 298 -1.59 -25.39 18.06
C ASN A 298 -2.79 -26.08 18.70
N MET A 299 -2.49 -26.83 19.76
CA MET A 299 -3.46 -27.29 20.75
C MET A 299 -3.86 -26.09 21.62
N ILE A 300 -5.13 -25.71 21.60
CA ILE A 300 -5.77 -25.06 22.75
C ILE A 300 -6.79 -26.07 23.26
N GLY A 301 -6.52 -26.64 24.44
CA GLY A 301 -7.42 -27.55 25.14
C GLY A 301 -8.67 -26.84 25.67
N PRO A 302 -9.71 -27.59 26.07
CA PRO A 302 -11.03 -27.05 26.35
C PRO A 302 -11.08 -26.47 27.77
N ALA A 303 -10.98 -25.14 27.89
CA ALA A 303 -11.45 -24.43 29.07
C ALA A 303 -11.69 -22.95 28.74
N ASN A 304 -12.93 -22.51 28.96
CA ASN A 304 -13.40 -21.11 29.03
C ASN A 304 -13.32 -20.25 27.75
N VAL A 305 -14.37 -20.31 26.92
CA VAL A 305 -14.80 -19.19 26.05
C VAL A 305 -16.35 -19.12 26.07
N PRO A 306 -16.95 -17.94 26.25
CA PRO A 306 -18.38 -17.75 26.57
C PRO A 306 -19.34 -18.21 25.47
N GLN A 307 -20.52 -18.66 25.91
CA GLN A 307 -21.70 -18.90 25.06
C GLN A 307 -22.12 -17.60 24.36
N ASN A 308 -21.67 -17.40 23.12
CA ASN A 308 -22.36 -16.64 22.06
C ASN A 308 -21.45 -16.50 20.82
N VAL A 309 -21.10 -17.61 20.16
CA VAL A 309 -20.79 -17.67 18.72
C VAL A 309 -20.98 -19.12 18.28
N ILE A 310 -22.20 -19.52 17.89
CA ILE A 310 -22.37 -20.71 17.04
C ILE A 310 -22.22 -20.21 15.60
N GLY A 311 -20.97 -20.01 15.20
CA GLY A 311 -20.55 -19.92 13.81
C GLY A 311 -19.86 -21.24 13.51
N ASP A 312 -20.67 -22.28 13.32
CA ASP A 312 -20.23 -23.66 13.17
C ASP A 312 -19.30 -23.78 11.95
N GLY A 313 -18.02 -24.06 12.20
CA GLY A 313 -16.99 -24.30 11.17
C GLY A 313 -17.14 -25.66 10.48
N SER A 314 -18.36 -26.16 10.41
CA SER A 314 -18.78 -27.36 9.69
C SER A 314 -19.41 -26.89 8.39
N MET A 315 -18.64 -26.92 7.30
CA MET A 315 -19.16 -26.67 5.97
C MET A 315 -20.19 -27.76 5.65
N ASP A 316 -21.46 -27.40 5.74
CA ASP A 316 -22.58 -28.32 5.71
C ASP A 316 -22.67 -29.01 4.33
N MET A 317 -22.95 -30.30 4.34
CA MET A 317 -22.99 -31.18 3.16
C MET A 317 -24.00 -30.68 2.10
N PHE A 318 -24.96 -29.86 2.53
CA PHE A 318 -25.97 -29.20 1.72
C PHE A 318 -25.41 -28.21 0.68
N ASP A 319 -24.24 -27.59 0.91
CA ASP A 319 -23.61 -26.69 -0.06
C ASP A 319 -23.05 -27.44 -1.29
N CYS A 320 -22.77 -28.74 -1.17
CA CYS A 320 -22.33 -29.57 -2.29
C CYS A 320 -23.50 -30.05 -3.16
N TYR A 321 -24.70 -30.25 -2.57
CA TYR A 321 -25.89 -30.66 -3.30
C TYR A 321 -26.44 -29.56 -4.21
N ALA A 322 -26.34 -28.29 -3.80
CA ALA A 322 -26.87 -27.14 -4.54
C ALA A 322 -26.21 -26.91 -5.93
N TYR A 323 -25.08 -27.57 -6.23
CA TYR A 323 -24.34 -27.36 -7.48
C TYR A 323 -24.40 -28.52 -8.48
N ILE A 324 -24.88 -29.70 -8.08
CA ILE A 324 -24.87 -30.89 -8.93
C ILE A 324 -26.14 -30.97 -9.80
N PHE A 325 -27.25 -30.36 -9.37
CA PHE A 325 -28.50 -30.28 -10.14
C PHE A 325 -29.03 -28.84 -10.15
N PRO A 326 -28.59 -27.98 -11.10
CA PRO A 326 -29.34 -26.78 -11.41
C PRO A 326 -30.51 -27.18 -12.31
N ASP A 327 -31.72 -26.87 -11.86
CA ASP A 327 -33.00 -26.97 -12.57
C ASP A 327 -33.63 -28.38 -12.64
N ASN A 328 -34.55 -28.61 -11.69
CA ASN A 328 -35.78 -29.34 -12.00
C ASN A 328 -36.96 -28.48 -11.51
N GLU A 329 -37.24 -27.39 -12.22
CA GLU A 329 -38.55 -26.77 -12.18
C GLU A 329 -39.58 -27.75 -12.77
N ASN A 330 -40.27 -28.50 -11.91
CA ASN A 330 -41.73 -28.62 -12.01
C ASN A 330 -42.35 -29.45 -10.88
N GLN A 331 -43.37 -28.82 -10.29
CA GLN A 331 -44.60 -29.37 -9.72
C GLN A 331 -44.58 -30.00 -8.30
N ASN A 332 -45.20 -29.20 -7.43
CA ASN A 332 -46.30 -29.57 -6.54
C ASN A 332 -46.01 -29.82 -5.04
N GLU A 333 -46.75 -29.00 -4.28
CA GLU A 333 -47.35 -29.26 -2.97
C GLU A 333 -46.48 -29.05 -1.72
N ARG A 334 -46.62 -27.83 -1.16
CA ARG A 334 -46.48 -27.59 0.28
C ARG A 334 -47.60 -28.34 1.01
N PRO A 335 -47.32 -29.17 2.03
CA PRO A 335 -48.32 -29.50 3.02
C PRO A 335 -48.49 -28.33 4.00
N HIS A 336 -49.71 -27.82 4.09
CA HIS A 336 -50.16 -27.00 5.20
C HIS A 336 -50.09 -27.80 6.51
N SER A 337 -49.55 -27.21 7.58
CA SER A 337 -49.75 -27.61 8.99
C SER A 337 -49.58 -26.35 9.84
N SER A 338 -50.65 -25.58 10.05
CA SER A 338 -51.57 -25.65 11.20
C SER A 338 -50.97 -25.13 12.52
N ALA A 339 -51.39 -23.90 12.86
CA ALA A 339 -51.82 -23.42 14.17
C ALA A 339 -51.07 -23.88 15.44
N TYR A 340 -50.40 -22.92 16.09
CA TYR A 340 -50.24 -22.90 17.55
C TYR A 340 -51.35 -22.01 18.16
N PRO A 341 -52.07 -22.45 19.20
CA PRO A 341 -52.84 -21.55 20.05
C PRO A 341 -51.93 -21.02 21.17
N GLY A 342 -51.99 -19.71 21.41
CA GLY A 342 -51.34 -19.07 22.58
C GLY A 342 -52.14 -19.31 23.88
N PRO A 343 -51.51 -19.23 25.06
CA PRO A 343 -52.22 -19.34 26.32
C PRO A 343 -52.64 -17.97 26.87
N VAL A 344 -53.72 -18.01 27.66
CA VAL A 344 -54.31 -16.95 28.50
C VAL A 344 -53.36 -16.56 29.62
#